data_AF-A0A1E3Y411-F1
#
_entry.id   AF-A0A1E3Y411-F1
#
_cell.length_a   1.000
_cell.length_b   1.000
_cell.length_c   1.000
_cell.angle_alpha   90.00
_cell.angle_beta   90.00
_cell.angle_gamma   90.00
#
_symmetry.space_group_name_H-M   'P 1'
#
loop_
_entity.id
_entity.type
_entity.pdbx_description
1 polymer ?
#
loop_
_entity_poly.entity_id
_entity_poly.type
_entity_poly.pdbx_seq_one_letter_code
_entity_poly.pdbx_strand_id
1 'polypeptide(L)'
;MPDGSAATNSGDLTMTNISIHIQKTNGHVAPGKLADAEIHFKGGELDGLKLVGFAVWRSRNGRGEDVTFPSRQFVSQGERRSFALLRWIERREAQARLADVVLNAYRSEQQVNGDGRAQ
;
A
#
# COMPACT_ATOMS: atom_id res chain seq x y z
N MET A 1 38.09 -25.46 -28.53
CA MET A 1 36.82 -25.87 -27.92
C MET A 1 36.40 -24.80 -26.91
N PRO A 2 35.51 -23.86 -27.24
CA PRO A 2 34.88 -22.98 -26.25
C PRO A 2 33.51 -23.53 -25.85
N ASP A 3 33.28 -23.65 -24.54
CA ASP A 3 32.02 -24.15 -23.99
C ASP A 3 31.21 -23.00 -23.37
N GLY A 4 29.89 -23.08 -23.54
CA GLY A 4 28.92 -22.54 -22.59
C GLY A 4 28.76 -21.02 -22.51
N SER A 5 28.03 -20.48 -23.48
CA SER A 5 27.07 -19.36 -23.34
C SER A 5 26.69 -19.05 -21.88
N ALA A 6 27.29 -17.99 -21.31
CA ALA A 6 26.69 -17.26 -20.20
C ALA A 6 25.55 -16.45 -20.79
N ALA A 7 24.34 -17.02 -20.77
CA ALA A 7 23.13 -16.28 -21.05
C ALA A 7 23.04 -15.12 -20.04
N THR A 8 23.33 -13.92 -20.52
CA THR A 8 23.03 -12.66 -19.86
C THR A 8 21.53 -12.61 -19.62
N ASN A 9 21.07 -13.08 -18.46
CA ASN A 9 19.74 -12.75 -17.95
C ASN A 9 19.79 -11.29 -17.46
N SER A 10 19.97 -10.37 -18.41
CA SER A 10 19.47 -9.00 -18.27
C SER A 10 17.96 -9.10 -18.40
N GLY A 11 17.31 -9.60 -17.34
CA GLY A 11 15.89 -9.37 -17.13
C GLY A 11 15.71 -7.86 -17.14
N ASP A 12 15.04 -7.37 -18.17
CA ASP A 12 14.74 -5.96 -18.36
C ASP A 12 14.18 -5.41 -17.06
N LEU A 13 14.93 -4.53 -16.38
CA LEU A 13 14.46 -3.88 -15.15
C LEU A 13 13.44 -2.84 -15.58
N THR A 14 12.25 -3.32 -15.94
CA THR A 14 11.13 -2.46 -16.26
C THR A 14 10.79 -1.67 -15.00
N MET A 15 10.91 -0.35 -15.10
CA MET A 15 10.74 0.53 -13.95
C MET A 15 9.26 0.50 -13.54
N THR A 16 8.95 -0.23 -12.47
CA THR A 16 7.59 -0.27 -11.91
C THR A 16 7.29 1.06 -11.25
N ASN A 17 6.36 1.80 -11.83
CA ASN A 17 5.84 3.02 -11.25
C ASN A 17 4.62 2.69 -10.38
N ILE A 18 4.46 3.37 -9.24
CA ILE A 18 3.30 3.16 -8.36
C ILE A 18 2.48 4.45 -8.27
N SER A 19 1.16 4.30 -8.31
CA SER A 19 0.21 5.39 -8.05
C SER A 19 -0.64 5.03 -6.84
N ILE A 20 -0.75 5.92 -5.87
CA ILE A 20 -1.63 5.70 -4.71
C ILE A 20 -2.98 6.33 -5.00
N HIS A 21 -4.04 5.57 -4.77
CA HIS A 21 -5.40 6.04 -4.84
C HIS A 21 -6.04 5.93 -3.47
N ILE A 22 -6.55 7.05 -2.97
CA ILE A 22 -7.24 7.10 -1.69
C ILE A 22 -8.74 6.97 -1.98
N GLN A 23 -9.40 6.11 -1.21
CA GLN A 23 -10.84 5.85 -1.29
C GLN A 23 -11.48 6.39 -0.01
N LYS A 24 -12.41 7.34 -0.19
CA LYS A 24 -13.20 7.85 0.92
C LYS A 24 -14.07 6.72 1.45
N THR A 25 -14.01 6.55 2.76
CA THR A 25 -14.70 5.49 3.46
C THR A 25 -16.21 5.83 3.47
N ASN A 26 -17.06 5.00 2.84
CA ASN A 26 -18.50 5.27 2.74
C ASN A 26 -19.27 4.57 3.89
N GLY A 27 -19.80 5.37 4.81
CA GLY A 27 -20.97 5.09 5.65
C GLY A 27 -20.94 3.96 6.68
N HIS A 28 -20.02 3.00 6.62
CA HIS A 28 -20.06 1.78 7.45
C HIS A 28 -18.72 1.45 8.11
N VAL A 29 -18.10 2.46 8.70
CA VAL A 29 -16.67 2.40 8.98
C VAL A 29 -16.39 2.45 10.48
N ALA A 30 -15.56 1.51 10.92
CA ALA A 30 -15.16 1.36 12.31
C ALA A 30 -14.62 2.69 12.88
N PRO A 31 -14.95 3.03 14.13
CA PRO A 31 -14.57 4.30 14.73
C PRO A 31 -13.05 4.48 14.67
N GLY A 32 -12.61 5.53 13.97
CA GLY A 32 -11.19 5.86 13.81
C GLY A 32 -10.57 5.49 12.47
N LYS A 33 -11.27 4.79 11.56
CA LYS A 33 -10.78 4.63 10.19
C LYS A 33 -11.11 5.87 9.36
N LEU A 34 -10.07 6.42 8.74
CA LEU A 34 -10.10 7.70 8.04
C LEU A 34 -10.35 7.52 6.54
N ALA A 35 -9.62 6.60 5.92
CA ALA A 35 -9.75 6.29 4.50
C ALA A 35 -9.27 4.87 4.20
N ASP A 36 -9.67 4.36 3.05
CA ASP A 36 -9.05 3.21 2.41
C ASP A 36 -8.03 3.70 1.39
N ALA A 37 -6.99 2.92 1.13
CA ALA A 37 -6.01 3.21 0.10
C ALA A 37 -5.75 1.96 -0.74
N GLU A 38 -5.45 2.21 -2.01
CA GLU A 38 -5.11 1.21 -2.99
C GLU A 38 -3.86 1.68 -3.74
N ILE A 39 -2.98 0.74 -4.07
CA ILE A 39 -1.77 1.02 -4.85
C ILE A 39 -1.98 0.44 -6.24
N HIS A 40 -1.95 1.29 -7.25
CA HIS A 40 -1.99 0.89 -8.65
C HIS A 40 -0.57 0.80 -9.16
N PHE A 41 -0.20 -0.37 -9.67
CA PHE A 41 1.07 -0.57 -10.33
C PHE A 41 0.93 -0.19 -11.80
N LYS A 42 1.93 0.53 -12.31
CA LYS A 42 2.01 1.00 -13.68
C LYS A 42 3.39 0.69 -14.23
N GLY A 43 3.43 0.06 -15.40
CA GLY A 43 4.67 -0.36 -16.03
C GLY A 43 5.28 -1.63 -15.42
N GLY A 44 6.09 -2.27 -16.25
CA GLY A 44 6.66 -3.58 -15.97
C GLY A 44 5.64 -4.71 -15.87
N GLU A 45 6.01 -5.80 -15.22
CA GLU A 45 5.22 -7.04 -15.16
C GLU A 45 3.97 -6.91 -14.27
N LEU A 46 3.90 -5.85 -13.47
CA LEU A 46 2.77 -5.56 -12.58
C LEU A 46 1.81 -4.53 -13.21
N ASP A 47 2.02 -4.11 -14.46
CA ASP A 47 1.17 -3.12 -15.11
C ASP A 47 -0.30 -3.59 -15.17
N GLY A 48 -1.22 -2.67 -14.86
CA GLY A 48 -2.66 -2.94 -14.81
C GLY A 48 -3.14 -3.65 -13.54
N LEU A 49 -2.26 -4.00 -12.59
CA LEU A 49 -2.63 -4.56 -11.30
C LEU A 49 -2.80 -3.47 -10.24
N LYS A 50 -3.64 -3.77 -9.25
CA LYS A 50 -3.76 -2.96 -8.03
C LYS A 50 -3.72 -3.82 -6.78
N LEU A 51 -3.08 -3.30 -5.73
CA LEU A 51 -3.08 -3.87 -4.40
C LEU A 51 -4.06 -3.10 -3.52
N VAL A 52 -5.10 -3.80 -3.08
CA VAL A 52 -6.19 -3.26 -2.25
C VAL A 52 -6.04 -3.72 -0.80
N GLY A 53 -6.65 -2.98 0.12
CA GLY A 53 -6.71 -3.35 1.55
C GLY A 53 -5.77 -2.56 2.45
N PHE A 54 -5.18 -1.47 1.96
CA PHE A 54 -4.57 -0.49 2.86
C PHE A 54 -5.68 0.33 3.52
N ALA A 55 -5.53 0.62 4.80
CA ALA A 55 -6.45 1.47 5.53
C ALA A 55 -5.68 2.49 6.36
N VAL A 56 -6.07 3.75 6.26
CA VAL A 56 -5.55 4.85 7.07
C VAL A 56 -6.45 5.01 8.29
N TRP A 57 -5.84 5.05 9.46
CA TRP A 57 -6.49 5.16 10.75
C TRP A 57 -6.01 6.40 11.47
N ARG A 58 -6.87 6.97 12.30
CA ARG A 58 -6.46 7.98 13.26
C ARG A 58 -5.74 7.29 14.41
N SER A 59 -4.55 7.77 14.75
CA SER A 59 -3.80 7.22 15.88
C SER A 59 -4.55 7.41 17.20
N ARG A 60 -4.46 6.42 18.10
CA ARG A 60 -5.15 6.43 19.41
C ARG A 60 -4.75 7.60 20.29
N ASN A 61 -3.55 8.15 20.09
CA ASN A 61 -3.02 9.26 20.87
C ASN A 61 -3.47 10.64 20.33
N GLY A 62 -4.31 10.68 19.29
CA GLY A 62 -4.81 11.91 18.68
C GLY A 62 -3.78 12.73 17.92
N ARG A 63 -2.49 12.34 17.94
CA ARG A 63 -1.41 12.93 17.17
C ARG A 63 -0.85 11.90 16.19
N GLY A 64 -1.37 11.93 14.96
CA GLY A 64 -0.88 11.12 13.85
C GLY A 64 -1.92 10.21 13.21
N GLU A 65 -1.49 9.59 12.12
CA GLU A 65 -2.25 8.62 11.34
C GLU A 65 -1.44 7.33 11.26
N ASP A 66 -2.11 6.20 11.38
CA ASP A 66 -1.51 4.87 11.29
C ASP A 66 -2.02 4.19 10.01
N VAL A 67 -1.14 3.44 9.32
CA VAL A 67 -1.53 2.67 8.13
C VAL A 67 -1.55 1.19 8.44
N THR A 68 -2.68 0.55 8.18
CA THR A 68 -2.79 -0.91 8.19
C THR A 68 -2.53 -1.45 6.80
N PHE A 69 -1.70 -2.48 6.72
CA PHE A 69 -1.34 -3.16 5.49
C PHE A 69 -2.43 -4.16 5.06
N PRO A 70 -2.54 -4.42 3.75
CA PRO A 70 -3.45 -5.41 3.23
C PRO A 70 -3.14 -6.77 3.85
N SER A 71 -4.11 -7.28 4.61
CA SER A 71 -4.01 -8.57 5.26
C SER A 71 -5.30 -9.34 5.12
N ARG A 72 -5.18 -10.65 4.89
CA ARG A 72 -6.31 -11.55 4.83
C ARG A 72 -6.39 -12.29 6.15
N GLN A 73 -7.55 -12.23 6.79
CA GLN A 73 -7.85 -13.11 7.93
C GLN A 73 -8.09 -14.52 7.40
N PHE A 74 -7.49 -15.51 8.04
CA PHE A 74 -7.74 -16.91 7.77
C PHE A 74 -7.84 -17.66 9.10
N VAL A 75 -8.70 -18.67 9.13
CA VAL A 75 -8.82 -19.56 10.29
C VAL A 75 -7.91 -20.75 10.02
N SER A 76 -6.88 -20.90 10.85
CA SER A 76 -6.02 -22.09 10.81
C SER A 76 -6.18 -22.81 12.13
N GLN A 77 -6.62 -24.07 12.08
CA GLN A 77 -6.85 -24.92 13.25
C GLN A 77 -7.71 -24.27 14.36
N GLY A 78 -8.77 -23.53 13.99
CA GLY A 78 -9.67 -22.88 14.94
C GLY A 78 -9.19 -21.54 15.51
N GLU A 79 -7.95 -21.13 15.22
CA GLU A 79 -7.42 -19.81 15.62
C GLU A 79 -7.54 -18.80 14.47
N ARG A 80 -8.02 -17.60 14.79
CA ARG A 80 -8.08 -16.47 13.85
C ARG A 80 -6.69 -15.85 13.71
N ARG A 81 -6.04 -16.07 12.55
CA ARG A 81 -4.74 -15.46 12.23
C ARG A 81 -4.87 -14.51 11.05
N SER A 82 -4.04 -13.47 11.03
CA SER A 82 -3.94 -12.52 9.92
C SER A 82 -2.66 -12.78 9.12
N PHE A 83 -2.78 -12.80 7.80
CA PHE A 83 -1.64 -12.90 6.89
C PHE A 83 -1.50 -11.60 6.11
N ALA A 84 -0.41 -10.86 6.34
CA ALA A 84 -0.08 -9.68 5.53
C ALA A 84 0.30 -10.10 4.10
N LEU A 85 -0.38 -9.52 3.11
CA LEU A 85 -0.18 -9.77 1.69
C LEU A 85 1.10 -9.13 1.16
N LEU A 86 1.54 -8.04 1.80
CA LEU A 86 2.78 -7.36 1.45
C LEU A 86 3.80 -7.48 2.58
N ARG A 87 4.95 -8.09 2.29
CA ARG A 87 6.02 -8.36 3.26
C ARG A 87 7.34 -7.78 2.77
N TRP A 88 8.13 -7.30 3.72
CA TRP A 88 9.51 -6.95 3.41
C TRP A 88 10.30 -8.22 3.09
N ILE A 89 11.26 -8.10 2.17
CA ILE A 89 12.16 -9.19 1.81
C ILE A 89 13.40 -9.12 2.72
N GLU A 90 14.15 -8.02 2.64
CA GLU A 90 15.40 -7.86 3.41
C GLU A 90 15.26 -6.86 4.56
N ARG A 91 14.67 -5.68 4.30
CA ARG A 91 14.62 -4.57 5.27
C ARG A 91 13.20 -4.26 5.67
N ARG A 92 12.89 -4.40 6.96
CA ARG A 92 11.58 -4.02 7.53
C ARG A 92 11.20 -2.56 7.26
N GLU A 93 12.18 -1.69 7.12
CA GLU A 93 12.01 -0.28 6.74
C GLU A 93 11.30 -0.09 5.38
N ALA A 94 11.33 -1.10 4.50
CA ALA A 94 10.59 -1.04 3.23
C ALA A 94 9.08 -0.88 3.44
N GLN A 95 8.53 -1.51 4.49
CA GLN A 95 7.15 -1.29 4.86
C GLN A 95 6.92 0.11 5.41
N ALA A 96 7.81 0.62 6.28
CA ALA A 96 7.68 1.98 6.82
C ALA A 96 7.66 3.03 5.70
N ARG A 97 8.58 2.93 4.72
CA ARG A 97 8.58 3.82 3.55
C ARG A 97 7.26 3.76 2.77
N LEU A 98 6.70 2.58 2.55
CA LEU A 98 5.43 2.47 1.83
C LEU A 98 4.28 3.09 2.63
N ALA A 99 4.27 2.89 3.96
CA ALA A 99 3.29 3.53 4.83
C ALA A 99 3.39 5.06 4.76
N ASP A 100 4.61 5.61 4.77
CA ASP A 100 4.84 7.05 4.64
C ASP A 100 4.34 7.59 3.29
N VAL A 101 4.55 6.85 2.20
CA VAL A 101 4.08 7.23 0.86
C VAL A 101 2.54 7.25 0.82
N VAL A 102 1.86 6.26 1.42
CA VAL A 102 0.40 6.24 1.56
C VAL A 102 -0.12 7.39 2.44
N LEU A 103 0.53 7.65 3.57
CA LEU A 103 0.16 8.76 4.47
C LEU A 103 0.33 10.12 3.79
N ASN A 104 1.42 10.32 3.06
CA ASN A 104 1.66 11.56 2.34
C ASN A 104 0.59 11.77 1.26
N ALA A 105 0.24 10.73 0.49
CA ALA A 105 -0.84 10.80 -0.49
C ALA A 105 -2.18 11.14 0.17
N TYR A 106 -2.50 10.53 1.32
CA TYR A 106 -3.70 10.85 2.10
C TYR A 106 -3.72 12.30 2.58
N ARG A 107 -2.62 12.80 3.14
CA ARG A 107 -2.50 14.21 3.59
C ARG A 107 -2.63 15.20 2.44
N SER A 108 -2.02 14.91 1.30
CA SER A 108 -2.14 15.73 0.10
C SER A 108 -3.58 15.79 -0.41
N GLU A 109 -4.27 14.65 -0.46
CA GLU A 109 -5.69 14.63 -0.86
C GLU A 109 -6.59 15.36 0.15
N GLN A 110 -6.33 15.21 1.45
CA GLN A 110 -7.04 15.91 2.52
C GLN A 110 -6.86 17.43 2.46
N GLN A 111 -5.66 17.91 2.14
CA GLN A 111 -5.38 19.34 1.97
C GLN A 111 -6.15 19.91 0.77
N VAL A 112 -6.06 19.26 -0.39
CA VAL A 112 -6.79 19.68 -1.61
C VAL A 112 -8.30 19.71 -1.36
N ASN A 113 -8.82 18.72 -0.63
CA ASN A 113 -10.24 18.61 -0.34
C ASN A 113 -10.70 19.52 0.84
N GLY A 114 -9.76 20.07 1.62
CA GLY A 114 -9.98 21.03 2.70
C GLY A 114 -10.10 22.47 2.20
N ASP A 115 -9.39 22.83 1.14
CA ASP A 115 -9.44 24.17 0.52
C ASP A 115 -10.65 24.38 -0.40
N GLY A 116 -11.35 23.30 -0.79
CA GLY A 116 -12.55 23.36 -1.64
C GLY A 116 -13.86 23.74 -0.92
N ARG A 117 -13.83 24.14 0.36
CA ARG A 117 -15.02 24.52 1.14
C ARG A 117 -15.21 26.03 1.32
N ALA A 118 -14.40 26.86 0.67
CA ALA A 118 -14.58 28.31 0.64
C ALA A 118 -14.90 28.76 -0.80
N GLN A 119 -16.16 28.63 -1.20
CA GLN A 119 -16.79 29.39 -2.29
C GLN A 119 -18.30 29.33 -2.16
#